data_AF-A0A821FJH1-F1
#
_entry.id   AF-A0A821FJH1-F1
#
_cell.length_a   1.000
_cell.length_b   1.000
_cell.length_c   1.000
_cell.angle_alpha   90.00
_cell.angle_beta   90.00
_cell.angle_gamma   90.00
#
_symmetry.space_group_name_H-M   'P 1'
#
loop_
_entity.id
_entity.type
_entity.pdbx_description
1 polymer ?
#
loop_
_entity_poly.entity_id
_entity_poly.type
_entity_poly.pdbx_seq_one_letter_code
_entity_poly.pdbx_strand_id
1 'polypeptide(L)'
;MQETETIVSICSLVGTRFGYALANGTVGIYERSNRSWRIKSRNIAVVLQAFDVDGDGVDELVTGWSNGKVDIRSDRHGEVIFKESLNSSIAGIVKADYRVPGENLLICCSNEGEVRAFKFSEQDSNAVAANLYKDRQEAIRDLAQKKQAILLELEHLEEATRQSQEKNRQNKQIVFDSEAEIPANTEIQTILTVEKKQNNYPAHIAVRMKTSNHTIIRVVTIFAEGLFKGECLVVHPAASQVHESIAVPIIPPRDAPIDLHIQIFVGLKSSTLFHVFELARPLPIFSMYLLIENSSDREPKGFVTFYINERIPRVLAWINHDFLLAQEYAPNAASLYVTFLAVRNDSKLIIKMQQNGQVTIQTDDMELAGNIVQSMGKFLNIEDLQTTGDFPQELEMLQKVFTQIEEYQVARQRISSDMAEHANIIRSFLIRAEDARLLGDISVMKQNYIDLINLNRDLIHGYKIRCTNHEELMKNLRFLNQIVQKAGNLRIGKYKTIAINQCREAIKANNAQLLIKTIKTGNV
;
A
#
# COMPACT_ATOMS: atom_id res chain seq x y z
N MET A 1 8.21 -7.36 -3.01
CA MET A 1 6.96 -6.94 -3.65
C MET A 1 6.31 -5.94 -2.72
N GLN A 2 5.90 -4.78 -3.24
CA GLN A 2 5.15 -3.79 -2.46
C GLN A 2 3.79 -3.65 -3.14
N GLU A 3 2.73 -3.94 -2.40
CA GLU A 3 1.36 -3.69 -2.84
C GLU A 3 0.90 -2.32 -2.33
N THR A 4 -0.11 -1.78 -3.03
CA THR A 4 -0.53 -0.39 -2.87
C THR A 4 -1.44 -0.18 -1.67
N GLU A 5 -1.89 -1.26 -1.06
CA GLU A 5 -2.80 -1.24 0.07
C GLU A 5 -2.60 -2.45 0.98
N THR A 6 -3.32 -2.46 2.12
CA THR A 6 -3.26 -3.56 3.06
C THR A 6 -3.81 -4.84 2.43
N ILE A 7 -3.01 -5.91 2.53
CA ILE A 7 -3.41 -7.25 2.10
C ILE A 7 -4.43 -7.79 3.09
N VAL A 8 -5.60 -8.19 2.59
CA VAL A 8 -6.72 -8.73 3.38
C VAL A 8 -6.69 -10.24 3.39
N SER A 9 -6.36 -10.87 2.26
CA SER A 9 -6.33 -12.32 2.11
C SER A 9 -5.23 -12.74 1.14
N ILE A 10 -4.64 -13.90 1.41
CA ILE A 10 -3.66 -14.59 0.55
C ILE A 10 -4.08 -16.05 0.48
N CYS A 11 -4.03 -16.63 -0.72
CA CYS A 11 -4.31 -18.05 -0.93
C CYS A 11 -3.22 -18.69 -1.79
N SER A 12 -2.68 -19.82 -1.37
CA SER A 12 -1.73 -20.58 -2.19
C SER A 12 -2.47 -21.29 -3.30
N LEU A 13 -1.93 -21.19 -4.52
CA LEU A 13 -2.35 -21.99 -5.67
C LEU A 13 -1.28 -23.06 -5.94
N VAL A 14 -1.36 -23.72 -7.09
CA VAL A 14 -0.38 -24.73 -7.50
C VAL A 14 1.01 -24.12 -7.73
N GLY A 15 2.04 -24.78 -7.19
CA GLY A 15 3.46 -24.43 -7.43
C GLY A 15 3.89 -23.13 -6.74
N THR A 16 4.40 -22.17 -7.52
CA THR A 16 4.88 -20.87 -7.01
C THR A 16 3.86 -19.75 -7.19
N ARG A 17 2.59 -20.09 -7.45
CA ARG A 17 1.51 -19.13 -7.65
C ARG A 17 0.72 -18.91 -6.38
N PHE A 18 0.30 -17.68 -6.13
CA PHE A 18 -0.60 -17.37 -5.04
C PHE A 18 -1.53 -16.21 -5.40
N GLY A 19 -2.78 -16.32 -4.97
CA GLY A 19 -3.77 -15.26 -5.07
C GLY A 19 -3.62 -14.28 -3.90
N TYR A 20 -3.88 -13.00 -4.17
CA TYR A 20 -3.88 -11.95 -3.15
C TYR A 20 -5.09 -11.03 -3.33
N ALA A 21 -5.60 -10.51 -2.20
CA ALA A 21 -6.67 -9.54 -2.14
C ALA A 21 -6.26 -8.34 -1.29
N LEU A 22 -6.59 -7.15 -1.77
CA LEU A 22 -6.33 -5.87 -1.09
C LEU A 22 -7.63 -5.22 -0.60
N ALA A 23 -7.51 -4.36 0.41
CA ALA A 23 -8.66 -3.66 1.01
C ALA A 23 -9.40 -2.72 0.04
N ASN A 24 -8.77 -2.30 -1.06
CA ASN A 24 -9.43 -1.52 -2.12
C ASN A 24 -10.21 -2.35 -3.15
N GLY A 25 -10.40 -3.65 -2.91
CA GLY A 25 -11.10 -4.53 -3.86
C GLY A 25 -10.24 -4.96 -5.05
N THR A 26 -8.91 -4.80 -4.97
CA THR A 26 -7.99 -5.40 -5.95
C THR A 26 -7.79 -6.88 -5.62
N VAL A 27 -7.92 -7.74 -6.62
CA VAL A 27 -7.63 -9.17 -6.55
C VAL A 27 -6.72 -9.53 -7.70
N GLY A 28 -5.72 -10.36 -7.45
CA GLY A 28 -4.83 -10.81 -8.52
C GLY A 28 -4.05 -12.04 -8.13
N ILE A 29 -3.21 -12.49 -9.06
CA ILE A 29 -2.32 -13.63 -8.87
C ILE A 29 -0.88 -13.21 -9.13
N TYR A 30 -0.01 -13.67 -8.24
CA TYR A 30 1.43 -13.61 -8.41
C TYR A 30 1.98 -14.98 -8.79
N GLU A 31 2.96 -14.97 -9.67
CA GLU A 31 3.87 -16.08 -9.91
C GLU A 31 5.28 -15.66 -9.49
N ARG A 32 5.76 -16.20 -8.36
CA ARG A 32 6.98 -15.73 -7.69
C ARG A 32 6.90 -14.22 -7.41
N SER A 33 7.64 -13.41 -8.17
CA SER A 33 7.72 -11.95 -8.03
C SER A 33 6.98 -11.17 -9.12
N ASN A 34 6.41 -11.86 -10.10
CA ASN A 34 5.74 -11.25 -11.23
C ASN A 34 4.23 -11.37 -11.06
N ARG A 35 3.54 -10.24 -11.24
CA ARG A 35 2.08 -10.21 -11.22
C ARG A 35 1.57 -10.70 -12.57
N SER A 36 0.83 -11.81 -12.58
CA SER A 36 0.27 -12.38 -13.80
C SER A 36 -0.90 -11.54 -14.30
N TRP A 37 -1.87 -11.30 -13.43
CA TRP A 37 -3.00 -10.41 -13.70
C TRP A 37 -3.53 -9.82 -12.39
N ARG A 38 -4.29 -8.74 -12.53
CA ARG A 38 -5.08 -8.16 -11.44
C ARG A 38 -6.37 -7.58 -11.99
N ILE A 39 -7.39 -7.57 -11.15
CA ILE A 39 -8.62 -6.83 -11.35
C ILE A 39 -8.86 -5.93 -10.16
N LYS A 40 -9.65 -4.88 -10.37
CA LYS A 40 -10.12 -4.02 -9.29
C LYS A 40 -11.62 -3.90 -9.36
N SER A 41 -12.28 -4.07 -8.22
CA SER A 41 -13.74 -3.95 -8.09
C SER A 41 -14.08 -2.91 -7.03
N ARG A 42 -15.30 -2.39 -7.09
CA ARG A 42 -15.83 -1.49 -6.05
C ARG A 42 -16.07 -2.23 -4.72
N ASN A 43 -16.35 -3.52 -4.80
CA ASN A 43 -16.57 -4.37 -3.63
C ASN A 43 -15.25 -4.93 -3.15
N ILE A 44 -15.15 -5.20 -1.85
CA ILE A 44 -13.93 -5.73 -1.24
C ILE A 44 -13.97 -7.26 -1.33
N ALA A 45 -12.85 -7.87 -1.70
CA ALA A 45 -12.68 -9.30 -1.61
C ALA A 45 -12.40 -9.68 -0.14
N VAL A 46 -13.32 -10.41 0.47
CA VAL A 46 -13.28 -10.79 1.89
C VAL A 46 -12.47 -12.06 2.08
N VAL A 47 -12.64 -13.03 1.17
CA VAL A 47 -11.99 -14.33 1.27
C VAL A 47 -11.53 -14.80 -0.10
N LEU A 48 -10.37 -15.46 -0.12
CA LEU A 48 -9.81 -16.14 -1.28
C LEU A 48 -9.65 -17.62 -0.96
N GLN A 49 -9.97 -18.48 -1.92
CA GLN A 49 -9.78 -19.92 -1.81
C GLN A 49 -9.34 -20.49 -3.17
N ALA A 50 -8.47 -21.50 -3.13
CA ALA A 50 -8.08 -22.28 -4.29
C ALA A 50 -9.00 -23.50 -4.40
N PHE A 51 -9.59 -23.71 -5.58
CA PHE A 51 -10.44 -24.85 -5.86
C PHE A 51 -10.46 -25.15 -7.36
N ASP A 52 -10.03 -26.36 -7.73
CA ASP A 52 -10.19 -26.96 -9.06
C ASP A 52 -11.67 -27.19 -9.42
N VAL A 53 -12.20 -26.38 -10.33
CA VAL A 53 -13.59 -26.38 -10.79
C VAL A 53 -13.79 -27.27 -12.00
N ASP A 54 -12.83 -27.28 -12.93
CA ASP A 54 -12.97 -27.98 -14.21
C ASP A 54 -12.36 -29.39 -14.22
N GLY A 55 -11.68 -29.78 -13.13
CA GLY A 55 -11.08 -31.09 -12.95
C GLY A 55 -9.77 -31.28 -13.72
N ASP A 56 -9.16 -30.19 -14.21
CA ASP A 56 -7.92 -30.25 -14.98
C ASP A 56 -6.66 -30.42 -14.09
N GLY A 57 -6.84 -30.41 -12.76
CA GLY A 57 -5.79 -30.54 -11.77
C GLY A 57 -5.10 -29.21 -11.41
N VAL A 58 -5.56 -28.08 -11.95
CA VAL A 58 -5.08 -26.74 -11.65
C VAL A 58 -6.15 -26.00 -10.85
N ASP A 59 -5.84 -25.71 -9.58
CA ASP A 59 -6.79 -24.94 -8.76
C ASP A 59 -7.00 -23.51 -9.34
N GLU A 60 -8.25 -23.10 -9.50
CA GLU A 60 -8.62 -21.73 -9.82
C GLU A 60 -8.84 -20.87 -8.58
N LEU A 61 -8.86 -19.55 -8.80
CA LEU A 61 -9.03 -18.58 -7.71
C LEU A 61 -10.51 -18.29 -7.48
N VAL A 62 -11.04 -18.81 -6.37
CA VAL A 62 -12.36 -18.47 -5.85
C VAL A 62 -12.27 -17.22 -4.99
N THR A 63 -13.10 -16.23 -5.29
CA THR A 63 -13.19 -14.97 -4.55
C THR A 63 -14.58 -14.75 -4.00
N GLY A 64 -14.68 -14.55 -2.68
CA GLY A 64 -15.89 -14.10 -2.00
C GLY A 64 -15.88 -12.59 -1.79
N TRP A 65 -16.90 -11.90 -2.31
CA TRP A 65 -17.01 -10.45 -2.25
C TRP A 65 -17.93 -9.98 -1.11
N SER A 66 -17.70 -8.73 -0.68
CA SER A 66 -18.48 -8.07 0.38
C SER A 66 -19.95 -7.85 0.05
N ASN A 67 -20.35 -7.96 -1.22
CA ASN A 67 -21.73 -7.84 -1.67
C ASN A 67 -22.44 -9.20 -1.82
N GLY A 68 -21.81 -10.30 -1.39
CA GLY A 68 -22.36 -11.65 -1.51
C GLY A 68 -22.10 -12.33 -2.86
N LYS A 69 -21.44 -11.65 -3.80
CA LYS A 69 -20.99 -12.29 -5.04
C LYS A 69 -19.89 -13.30 -4.73
N VAL A 70 -19.93 -14.45 -5.38
CA VAL A 70 -18.82 -15.40 -5.47
C VAL A 70 -18.45 -15.51 -6.94
N ASP A 71 -17.19 -15.25 -7.30
CA ASP A 71 -16.68 -15.58 -8.63
C ASP A 71 -15.44 -16.46 -8.56
N ILE A 72 -15.32 -17.35 -9.54
CA ILE A 72 -14.18 -18.23 -9.73
C ILE A 72 -13.50 -17.80 -11.02
N ARG A 73 -12.19 -17.58 -10.94
CA ARG A 73 -11.40 -17.00 -12.03
C ARG A 73 -10.22 -17.88 -12.38
N SER A 74 -9.98 -17.99 -13.68
CA SER A 74 -8.80 -18.69 -14.21
C SER A 74 -7.52 -18.08 -13.64
N ASP A 75 -6.59 -18.95 -13.28
CA ASP A 75 -5.29 -18.57 -12.75
C ASP A 75 -4.42 -17.86 -13.79
N ARG A 76 -4.59 -18.16 -15.09
CA ARG A 76 -3.76 -17.63 -16.19
C ARG A 76 -4.17 -16.22 -16.63
N HIS A 77 -5.46 -16.01 -16.88
CA HIS A 77 -5.95 -14.79 -17.53
C HIS A 77 -6.86 -13.93 -16.63
N GLY A 78 -7.33 -14.47 -15.50
CA GLY A 78 -8.27 -13.78 -14.61
C GLY A 78 -9.70 -13.66 -15.14
N GLU A 79 -10.02 -14.37 -16.23
CA GLU A 79 -11.37 -14.50 -16.76
C GLU A 79 -12.27 -15.25 -15.78
N VAL A 80 -13.55 -14.86 -15.73
CA VAL A 80 -14.53 -15.46 -14.81
C VAL A 80 -15.04 -16.75 -15.44
N ILE A 81 -14.87 -17.87 -14.73
CA ILE A 81 -15.35 -19.20 -15.13
C ILE A 81 -16.74 -19.45 -14.53
N PHE A 82 -16.91 -19.09 -13.26
CA PHE A 82 -18.17 -19.27 -12.54
C PHE A 82 -18.51 -18.03 -11.74
N LYS A 83 -19.81 -17.73 -11.63
CA LYS A 83 -20.31 -16.61 -10.84
C LYS A 83 -21.66 -16.95 -10.23
N GLU A 84 -21.78 -16.71 -8.94
CA GLU A 84 -23.01 -16.85 -8.17
C GLU A 84 -23.17 -15.63 -7.23
N SER A 85 -24.38 -15.41 -6.71
CA SER A 85 -24.61 -14.40 -5.68
C SER A 85 -25.44 -14.98 -4.53
N LEU A 86 -24.95 -14.76 -3.30
CA LEU A 86 -25.71 -14.93 -2.07
C LEU A 86 -26.40 -13.59 -1.71
N ASN A 87 -27.33 -13.64 -0.77
CA ASN A 87 -28.12 -12.47 -0.37
C ASN A 87 -27.36 -11.47 0.52
N SER A 88 -26.27 -11.92 1.14
CA SER A 88 -25.48 -11.14 2.09
C SER A 88 -23.99 -11.36 1.87
N SER A 89 -23.15 -10.50 2.47
CA SER A 89 -21.68 -10.57 2.36
C SER A 89 -21.17 -11.97 2.65
N ILE A 90 -20.18 -12.41 1.88
CA ILE A 90 -19.50 -13.68 2.14
C ILE A 90 -18.69 -13.57 3.43
N ALA A 91 -18.88 -14.51 4.34
CA ALA A 91 -18.13 -14.66 5.57
C ALA A 91 -16.89 -15.54 5.37
N GLY A 92 -17.04 -16.63 4.60
CA GLY A 92 -15.98 -17.59 4.37
C GLY A 92 -16.31 -18.56 3.24
N ILE A 93 -15.25 -19.09 2.62
CA ILE A 93 -15.33 -20.10 1.58
C ILE A 93 -14.34 -21.20 1.97
N VAL A 94 -14.79 -22.44 1.97
CA VAL A 94 -13.97 -23.59 2.36
C VAL A 94 -14.14 -24.75 1.38
N LYS A 95 -13.07 -25.52 1.19
CA LYS A 95 -13.05 -26.79 0.47
C LYS A 95 -13.23 -27.90 1.48
N ALA A 96 -14.34 -28.64 1.43
CA ALA A 96 -14.56 -29.76 2.33
C ALA A 96 -15.48 -30.81 1.70
N ASP A 97 -15.16 -32.08 1.96
CA ASP A 97 -16.09 -33.16 1.73
C ASP A 97 -17.17 -33.19 2.83
N TYR A 98 -18.29 -32.52 2.57
CA TYR A 98 -19.41 -32.46 3.51
C TYR A 98 -20.34 -33.68 3.41
N ARG A 99 -20.39 -34.35 2.25
CA ARG A 99 -21.34 -35.44 2.00
C ARG A 99 -20.71 -36.82 2.25
N VAL A 100 -19.41 -36.88 2.51
CA VAL A 100 -18.61 -38.08 2.73
C VAL A 100 -18.42 -39.01 1.50
N PRO A 101 -18.66 -38.64 0.21
CA PRO A 101 -18.32 -39.51 -0.92
C PRO A 101 -16.80 -39.56 -1.26
N GLY A 102 -15.95 -38.79 -0.59
CA GLY A 102 -14.54 -38.62 -0.94
C GLY A 102 -14.28 -37.49 -1.93
N GLU A 103 -15.29 -36.66 -2.21
CA GLU A 103 -15.20 -35.52 -3.14
C GLU A 103 -15.33 -34.21 -2.39
N ASN A 104 -14.42 -33.27 -2.66
CA ASN A 104 -14.46 -31.96 -2.02
C ASN A 104 -15.52 -31.07 -2.67
N LEU A 105 -16.36 -30.45 -1.85
CA LEU A 105 -17.31 -29.43 -2.26
C LEU A 105 -16.76 -28.04 -1.96
N LEU A 106 -17.18 -27.06 -2.76
CA LEU A 106 -16.94 -25.65 -2.50
C LEU A 106 -18.09 -25.11 -1.64
N ILE A 107 -17.84 -24.85 -0.36
CA ILE A 107 -18.84 -24.40 0.58
C ILE A 107 -18.67 -22.90 0.82
N CYS A 108 -19.69 -22.12 0.50
CA CYS A 108 -19.75 -20.68 0.70
C CYS A 108 -20.73 -20.35 1.83
N CYS A 109 -20.26 -19.58 2.82
CA CYS A 109 -21.06 -19.15 3.97
C CYS A 109 -21.23 -17.62 3.93
N SER A 110 -22.45 -17.13 4.11
CA SER A 110 -22.73 -15.69 4.27
C SER A 110 -22.68 -15.26 5.74
N ASN A 111 -22.57 -13.95 5.98
CA ASN A 111 -22.64 -13.37 7.33
C ASN A 111 -23.99 -13.61 8.03
N GLU A 112 -25.05 -13.85 7.27
CA GLU A 112 -26.40 -14.15 7.80
C GLU A 112 -26.61 -15.64 8.08
N GLY A 113 -25.60 -16.48 7.84
CA GLY A 113 -25.68 -17.93 8.06
C GLY A 113 -26.31 -18.71 6.90
N GLU A 114 -26.48 -18.09 5.72
CA GLU A 114 -26.81 -18.82 4.50
C GLU A 114 -25.59 -19.63 4.06
N VAL A 115 -25.76 -20.95 3.90
CA VAL A 115 -24.69 -21.86 3.46
C VAL A 115 -25.09 -22.51 2.15
N ARG A 116 -24.27 -22.34 1.11
CA ARG A 116 -24.42 -23.01 -0.18
C ARG A 116 -23.18 -23.85 -0.47
N ALA A 117 -23.38 -25.07 -0.95
CA ALA A 117 -22.30 -25.95 -1.35
C ALA A 117 -22.43 -26.25 -2.84
N PHE A 118 -21.36 -25.99 -3.59
CA PHE A 118 -21.27 -26.25 -5.02
C PHE A 118 -20.49 -27.54 -5.26
N LYS A 119 -21.06 -28.42 -6.08
CA LYS A 119 -20.39 -29.58 -6.64
C LYS A 119 -20.11 -29.26 -8.11
N PHE A 120 -18.87 -29.43 -8.52
CA PHE A 120 -18.49 -29.35 -9.92
C PHE A 120 -18.16 -30.78 -10.37
N SER A 121 -18.95 -31.31 -11.31
CA SER A 121 -18.82 -32.67 -11.83
C SER A 121 -18.79 -32.62 -13.35
N GLU A 122 -18.00 -33.49 -13.97
CA GLU A 122 -17.92 -33.65 -15.43
C GLU A 122 -19.29 -33.90 -16.10
N GLN A 123 -20.28 -34.41 -15.35
CA GLN A 123 -21.61 -34.78 -15.86
C GLN A 123 -22.65 -33.65 -15.84
N ASP A 124 -22.40 -32.52 -15.17
CA ASP A 124 -23.25 -31.32 -15.23
C ASP A 124 -22.85 -30.38 -16.39
N SER A 125 -22.30 -30.98 -17.44
CA SER A 125 -21.86 -30.33 -18.66
C SER A 125 -22.99 -29.60 -19.40
N ASN A 126 -24.27 -29.88 -19.14
CA ASN A 126 -25.39 -29.15 -19.76
C ASN A 126 -25.68 -27.77 -19.14
N ALA A 127 -25.55 -27.60 -17.82
CA ALA A 127 -25.72 -26.30 -17.17
C ALA A 127 -24.47 -25.42 -17.36
N VAL A 128 -23.29 -26.04 -17.28
CA VAL A 128 -22.01 -25.40 -17.60
C VAL A 128 -21.95 -25.05 -19.09
N ALA A 129 -22.43 -25.91 -20.00
CA ALA A 129 -22.54 -25.58 -21.42
C ALA A 129 -23.52 -24.42 -21.67
N ALA A 130 -24.69 -24.38 -21.02
CA ALA A 130 -25.64 -23.28 -21.21
C ALA A 130 -25.06 -21.91 -20.79
N ASN A 131 -24.32 -21.87 -19.67
CA ASN A 131 -23.59 -20.68 -19.25
C ASN A 131 -22.40 -20.37 -20.18
N LEU A 132 -21.61 -21.38 -20.58
CA LEU A 132 -20.55 -21.23 -21.59
C LEU A 132 -21.09 -20.71 -22.93
N TYR A 133 -22.27 -21.13 -23.37
CA TYR A 133 -22.90 -20.63 -24.59
C TYR A 133 -23.29 -19.15 -24.45
N LYS A 134 -23.79 -18.75 -23.29
CA LYS A 134 -24.13 -17.36 -22.99
C LYS A 134 -22.87 -16.48 -22.88
N ASP A 135 -21.86 -16.93 -22.16
CA ASP A 135 -20.59 -16.21 -22.02
C ASP A 135 -19.84 -16.15 -23.35
N ARG A 136 -19.91 -17.21 -24.17
CA ARG A 136 -19.36 -17.20 -25.53
C ARG A 136 -20.14 -16.26 -26.46
N GLN A 137 -21.46 -16.14 -26.29
CA GLN A 137 -22.25 -15.13 -27.01
C GLN A 137 -21.90 -13.70 -26.57
N GLU A 138 -21.67 -13.46 -25.28
CA GLU A 138 -21.17 -12.18 -24.78
C GLU A 138 -19.77 -11.88 -25.33
N ALA A 139 -18.86 -12.86 -25.33
CA ALA A 139 -17.53 -12.71 -25.93
C ALA A 139 -17.60 -12.42 -27.44
N ILE A 140 -18.49 -13.09 -28.18
CA ILE A 140 -18.72 -12.81 -29.60
C ILE A 140 -19.26 -11.39 -29.79
N ARG A 141 -20.16 -10.94 -28.91
CA ARG A 141 -20.71 -9.58 -28.95
C ARG A 141 -19.63 -8.54 -28.65
N ASP A 142 -18.78 -8.77 -27.67
CA ASP A 142 -17.66 -7.89 -27.31
C ASP A 142 -16.64 -7.81 -28.46
N LEU A 143 -16.34 -8.94 -29.11
CA LEU A 143 -15.49 -8.97 -30.30
C LEU A 143 -16.14 -8.24 -31.47
N ALA A 144 -17.46 -8.36 -31.67
CA ALA A 144 -18.17 -7.62 -32.70
C ALA A 144 -18.16 -6.10 -32.42
N GLN A 145 -18.30 -5.68 -31.16
CA GLN A 145 -18.17 -4.28 -30.76
C GLN A 145 -16.74 -3.75 -30.99
N LYS A 146 -15.71 -4.52 -30.63
CA LYS A 146 -14.31 -4.17 -30.91
C LYS A 146 -14.06 -4.04 -32.42
N LYS A 147 -14.58 -4.98 -33.23
CA LYS A 147 -14.50 -4.89 -34.70
C LYS A 147 -15.16 -3.61 -35.21
N GLN A 148 -16.35 -3.28 -34.72
CA GLN A 148 -17.05 -2.05 -35.12
C GLN A 148 -16.29 -0.79 -34.71
N ALA A 149 -15.70 -0.75 -33.51
CA ALA A 149 -14.87 0.37 -33.05
C ALA A 149 -13.63 0.57 -33.93
N ILE A 150 -12.93 -0.50 -34.28
CA ILE A 150 -11.75 -0.44 -35.17
C ILE A 150 -12.15 0.00 -36.59
N LEU A 151 -13.30 -0.45 -37.09
CA LEU A 151 -13.79 0.02 -38.41
C LEU A 151 -14.07 1.52 -38.42
N LEU A 152 -14.66 2.06 -37.35
CA LEU A 152 -14.88 3.50 -37.21
C LEU A 152 -13.56 4.27 -37.11
N GLU A 153 -12.56 3.73 -36.41
CA GLU A 153 -11.22 4.31 -36.33
C GLU A 153 -10.54 4.34 -37.71
N LEU A 154 -10.64 3.25 -38.49
CA LEU A 154 -10.14 3.18 -39.86
C LEU A 154 -10.81 4.20 -40.78
N GLU A 155 -12.14 4.32 -40.72
CA GLU A 155 -12.89 5.30 -41.51
C GLU A 155 -12.43 6.73 -41.19
N HIS A 156 -12.27 7.05 -39.91
CA HIS A 156 -11.77 8.36 -39.46
C HIS A 156 -10.33 8.63 -39.95
N LEU A 157 -9.44 7.63 -39.89
CA LEU A 157 -8.06 7.75 -40.40
C LEU A 157 -8.01 7.92 -41.92
N GLU A 158 -8.86 7.22 -42.67
CA GLU A 158 -8.98 7.37 -44.11
C GLU A 158 -9.48 8.77 -44.49
N GLU A 159 -10.50 9.28 -43.81
CA GLU A 159 -11.02 10.63 -44.01
C GLU A 159 -9.96 11.70 -43.71
N ALA A 160 -9.27 11.60 -42.58
CA ALA A 160 -8.19 12.52 -42.21
C ALA A 160 -7.04 12.53 -43.24
N THR A 161 -6.72 11.35 -43.80
CA THR A 161 -5.70 11.22 -44.85
C THR A 161 -6.16 11.83 -46.17
N ARG A 162 -7.42 11.61 -46.58
CA ARG A 162 -7.99 12.22 -47.79
C ARG A 162 -8.02 13.74 -47.71
N GLN A 163 -8.50 14.28 -46.58
CA GLN A 163 -8.52 15.73 -46.35
C GLN A 163 -7.12 16.34 -46.34
N SER A 164 -6.12 15.64 -45.78
CA SER A 164 -4.72 16.09 -45.80
C SER A 164 -4.13 16.10 -47.22
N GLN A 165 -4.47 15.11 -48.06
CA GLN A 165 -4.05 15.06 -49.46
C GLN A 165 -4.72 16.12 -50.34
N GLU A 166 -5.99 16.45 -50.08
CA GLU A 166 -6.71 17.53 -50.76
C GLU A 166 -6.21 18.92 -50.34
N LYS A 167 -5.92 19.14 -49.05
CA LYS A 167 -5.32 20.38 -48.53
C LYS A 167 -3.92 20.63 -49.14
N ASN A 168 -3.10 19.59 -49.32
CA ASN A 168 -1.78 19.69 -49.97
C ASN A 168 -1.84 19.99 -51.48
N ARG A 169 -2.96 19.72 -52.17
CA ARG A 169 -3.12 20.03 -53.60
C ARG A 169 -3.50 21.48 -53.89
N GLN A 170 -4.03 22.24 -52.91
CA GLN A 170 -4.59 23.57 -53.15
C GLN A 170 -3.76 24.76 -52.66
N ASN A 171 -2.61 24.58 -51.99
CA ASN A 171 -1.74 25.69 -51.54
C ASN A 171 -2.49 26.86 -50.85
N LYS A 172 -3.61 26.57 -50.17
CA LYS A 172 -4.37 27.55 -49.40
C LYS A 172 -3.82 27.58 -47.98
N GLN A 173 -3.60 28.80 -47.48
CA GLN A 173 -3.22 29.06 -46.09
C GLN A 173 -4.06 28.22 -45.12
N ILE A 174 -3.38 27.72 -44.09
CA ILE A 174 -3.92 26.86 -43.03
C ILE A 174 -4.99 27.63 -42.26
N VAL A 175 -6.24 27.54 -42.69
CA VAL A 175 -7.40 27.91 -41.89
C VAL A 175 -7.88 26.63 -41.23
N PHE A 176 -7.60 26.48 -39.93
CA PHE A 176 -8.15 25.42 -39.09
C PHE A 176 -9.65 25.70 -38.90
N ASP A 177 -10.48 25.31 -39.86
CA ASP A 177 -11.93 25.58 -39.88
C ASP A 177 -12.76 24.43 -39.25
N SER A 178 -12.09 23.51 -38.56
CA SER A 178 -12.71 22.49 -37.72
C SER A 178 -12.46 22.86 -36.27
N GLU A 179 -13.52 23.20 -35.51
CA GLU A 179 -13.47 23.61 -34.10
C GLU A 179 -12.75 22.62 -33.16
N ALA A 180 -12.37 21.43 -33.65
CA ALA A 180 -11.74 20.35 -32.90
C ALA A 180 -10.35 19.92 -33.42
N GLU A 181 -9.84 20.44 -34.55
CA GLU A 181 -8.54 20.01 -35.10
C GLU A 181 -7.37 20.65 -34.36
N ILE A 182 -6.59 19.84 -33.63
CA ILE A 182 -5.28 20.26 -33.10
C ILE A 182 -4.17 20.05 -34.14
N PRO A 183 -3.09 20.85 -34.10
CA PRO A 183 -1.93 20.59 -34.96
C PRO A 183 -1.32 19.20 -34.67
N ALA A 184 -1.03 18.43 -35.73
CA ALA A 184 -0.50 17.07 -35.60
C ALA A 184 0.88 16.98 -34.91
N ASN A 185 1.64 18.07 -34.88
CA ASN A 185 2.93 18.19 -34.20
C ASN A 185 2.81 18.65 -32.73
N THR A 186 1.62 18.56 -32.14
CA THR A 186 1.41 18.91 -30.73
C THR A 186 2.02 17.83 -29.85
N GLU A 187 3.09 18.19 -29.14
CA GLU A 187 3.77 17.34 -28.17
C GLU A 187 3.59 17.91 -26.77
N ILE A 188 3.59 17.02 -25.77
CA ILE A 188 3.50 17.42 -24.37
C ILE A 188 4.82 17.13 -23.68
N GLN A 189 5.46 18.19 -23.19
CA GLN A 189 6.62 18.12 -22.32
C GLN A 189 6.16 18.00 -20.87
N THR A 190 6.68 17.01 -20.16
CA THR A 190 6.41 16.81 -18.72
C THR A 190 7.71 16.89 -17.95
N ILE A 191 7.75 17.75 -16.94
CA ILE A 191 8.91 17.95 -16.07
C ILE A 191 8.45 17.77 -14.62
N LEU A 192 9.20 16.97 -13.86
CA LEU A 192 8.98 16.73 -12.44
C LEU A 192 9.99 17.54 -11.65
N THR A 193 9.53 18.38 -10.73
CA THR A 193 10.43 19.15 -9.85
C THR A 193 9.95 19.14 -8.42
N VAL A 194 10.87 19.10 -7.46
CA VAL A 194 10.54 19.22 -6.04
C VAL A 194 10.49 20.70 -5.66
N GLU A 195 9.37 21.15 -5.10
CA GLU A 195 9.18 22.51 -4.61
C GLU A 195 9.16 22.56 -3.09
N LYS A 196 9.88 23.53 -2.52
CA LYS A 196 9.82 23.83 -1.09
C LYS A 196 8.44 24.41 -0.72
N LYS A 197 8.11 24.36 0.56
CA LYS A 197 6.89 24.95 1.11
C LYS A 197 6.81 26.44 0.72
N GLN A 198 5.75 26.81 0.00
CA GLN A 198 5.45 28.20 -0.35
C GLN A 198 4.11 28.59 0.26
N ASN A 199 4.07 29.63 1.09
CA ASN A 199 2.90 30.23 1.77
C ASN A 199 1.70 29.29 2.03
N ASN A 200 0.86 29.04 1.01
CA ASN A 200 -0.38 28.26 1.10
C ASN A 200 -0.27 26.76 0.77
N TYR A 201 0.85 26.29 0.22
CA TYR A 201 1.03 24.89 -0.14
C TYR A 201 2.10 24.22 0.71
N PRO A 202 1.83 23.03 1.26
CA PRO A 202 2.89 22.19 1.77
C PRO A 202 3.88 21.88 0.64
N ALA A 203 5.07 21.50 1.03
CA ALA A 203 6.09 21.14 0.07
C ALA A 203 5.67 19.91 -0.73
N HIS A 204 5.91 19.93 -2.04
CA HIS A 204 5.29 18.99 -2.97
C HIS A 204 6.17 18.79 -4.21
N ILE A 205 5.88 17.72 -4.95
CA ILE A 205 6.42 17.49 -6.29
C ILE A 205 5.48 18.18 -7.27
N ALA A 206 5.98 19.18 -8.00
CA ALA A 206 5.25 19.83 -9.07
C ALA A 206 5.43 19.05 -10.37
N VAL A 207 4.34 18.47 -10.87
CA VAL A 207 4.27 17.90 -12.22
C VAL A 207 3.90 19.00 -13.18
N ARG A 208 4.89 19.54 -13.89
CA ARG A 208 4.67 20.60 -14.89
C ARG A 208 4.49 19.97 -16.26
N MET A 209 3.35 20.26 -16.86
CA MET A 209 3.00 19.84 -18.21
C MET A 209 2.91 21.08 -19.09
N LYS A 210 3.53 21.04 -20.26
CA LYS A 210 3.52 22.14 -21.24
C LYS A 210 3.33 21.57 -22.64
N THR A 211 2.44 22.18 -23.41
CA THR A 211 2.25 21.86 -24.82
C THR A 211 3.28 22.59 -25.69
N SER A 212 3.69 22.00 -26.81
CA SER A 212 4.64 22.59 -27.76
C SER A 212 4.08 23.79 -28.53
N ASN A 213 2.76 23.81 -28.71
CA ASN A 213 2.02 24.76 -29.55
C ASN A 213 1.06 25.62 -28.71
N HIS A 214 0.33 26.54 -29.35
CA HIS A 214 -0.69 27.40 -28.71
C HIS A 214 -1.98 26.69 -28.26
N THR A 215 -1.92 25.37 -28.05
CA THR A 215 -3.03 24.57 -27.55
C THR A 215 -3.14 24.68 -26.04
N ILE A 216 -4.36 24.63 -25.51
CA ILE A 216 -4.61 24.73 -24.07
C ILE A 216 -4.78 23.34 -23.43
N ILE A 217 -4.39 23.23 -22.16
CA ILE A 217 -4.64 22.03 -21.35
C ILE A 217 -5.91 22.22 -20.55
N ARG A 218 -7.01 21.55 -20.93
CA ARG A 218 -8.33 21.74 -20.32
C ARG A 218 -8.53 20.95 -19.02
N VAL A 219 -8.13 19.68 -19.01
CA VAL A 219 -8.23 18.76 -17.87
C VAL A 219 -6.95 17.95 -17.80
N VAL A 220 -6.49 17.69 -16.58
CA VAL A 220 -5.46 16.68 -16.33
C VAL A 220 -6.00 15.68 -15.33
N THR A 221 -5.92 14.39 -15.67
CA THR A 221 -6.22 13.30 -14.75
C THR A 221 -4.96 12.50 -14.49
N ILE A 222 -4.54 12.41 -13.23
CA ILE A 222 -3.37 11.64 -12.82
C ILE A 222 -3.86 10.43 -12.05
N PHE A 223 -3.61 9.23 -12.58
CA PHE A 223 -3.83 7.97 -11.89
C PHE A 223 -2.53 7.51 -11.25
N ALA A 224 -2.60 7.21 -9.96
CA ALA A 224 -1.47 6.70 -9.20
C ALA A 224 -1.97 5.94 -7.97
N GLU A 225 -1.49 4.73 -7.79
CA GLU A 225 -1.95 3.85 -6.72
C GLU A 225 -1.30 4.23 -5.39
N GLY A 226 -2.12 4.37 -4.33
CA GLY A 226 -1.64 4.71 -2.98
C GLY A 226 -1.18 6.15 -2.78
N LEU A 227 -1.24 7.00 -3.81
CA LEU A 227 -0.83 8.41 -3.76
C LEU A 227 -1.97 9.36 -3.35
N PHE A 228 -3.18 9.13 -3.88
CA PHE A 228 -4.32 10.01 -3.69
C PHE A 228 -5.36 9.40 -2.73
N LYS A 229 -6.29 10.25 -2.24
CA LYS A 229 -7.51 9.78 -1.56
C LYS A 229 -8.49 9.24 -2.61
N GLY A 230 -8.23 8.03 -3.09
CA GLY A 230 -8.88 7.43 -4.25
C GLY A 230 -7.86 6.95 -5.28
N GLU A 231 -8.28 6.82 -6.54
CA GLU A 231 -7.45 6.27 -7.62
C GLU A 231 -6.79 7.34 -8.49
N CYS A 232 -7.45 8.49 -8.61
CA CYS A 232 -7.00 9.57 -9.47
C CYS A 232 -7.16 10.94 -8.83
N LEU A 233 -6.35 11.87 -9.30
CA LEU A 233 -6.49 13.29 -9.07
C LEU A 233 -6.88 13.94 -10.39
N VAL A 234 -8.05 14.58 -10.42
CA VAL A 234 -8.52 15.35 -11.56
C VAL A 234 -8.29 16.82 -11.26
N VAL A 235 -7.54 17.50 -12.13
CA VAL A 235 -7.34 18.94 -12.11
C VAL A 235 -8.06 19.56 -13.29
N HIS A 236 -9.05 20.40 -12.99
CA HIS A 236 -9.86 21.11 -13.98
C HIS A 236 -9.81 22.62 -13.71
N PRO A 237 -8.89 23.35 -14.35
CA PRO A 237 -8.83 24.80 -14.22
C PRO A 237 -10.12 25.49 -14.70
N ALA A 238 -10.46 26.62 -14.09
CA ALA A 238 -11.54 27.46 -14.58
C ALA A 238 -11.24 27.95 -16.01
N ALA A 239 -12.27 28.22 -16.81
CA ALA A 239 -12.11 28.63 -18.22
C ALA A 239 -11.21 29.88 -18.39
N SER A 240 -11.14 30.75 -17.39
CA SER A 240 -10.28 31.94 -17.37
C SER A 240 -8.81 31.65 -17.03
N GLN A 241 -8.50 30.48 -16.47
CA GLN A 241 -7.17 30.06 -16.01
C GLN A 241 -6.54 28.98 -16.88
N VAL A 242 -7.16 28.67 -18.03
CA VAL A 242 -6.64 27.65 -18.93
C VAL A 242 -5.50 28.21 -19.76
N HIS A 243 -4.36 27.53 -19.69
CA HIS A 243 -3.11 27.93 -20.36
C HIS A 243 -2.45 26.73 -21.06
N GLU A 244 -1.41 27.03 -21.83
CA GLU A 244 -0.55 26.05 -22.51
C GLU A 244 0.26 25.19 -21.53
N SER A 245 0.42 25.68 -20.29
CA SER A 245 1.11 25.00 -19.21
C SER A 245 0.25 24.89 -17.95
N ILE A 246 0.42 23.79 -17.23
CA ILE A 246 -0.23 23.53 -15.95
C ILE A 246 0.76 22.83 -15.01
N ALA A 247 0.71 23.19 -13.74
CA ALA A 247 1.49 22.54 -12.68
C ALA A 247 0.54 21.88 -11.69
N VAL A 248 0.72 20.57 -11.46
CA VAL A 248 -0.10 19.80 -10.51
C VAL A 248 0.76 19.40 -9.31
N PRO A 249 0.39 19.78 -8.08
CA PRO A 249 1.13 19.41 -6.88
C PRO A 249 0.81 17.97 -6.45
N ILE A 250 1.84 17.18 -6.18
CA ILE A 250 1.75 15.80 -5.71
C ILE A 250 2.56 15.63 -4.43
N ILE A 251 2.01 14.90 -3.44
CA ILE A 251 2.65 14.68 -2.15
C ILE A 251 2.62 13.18 -1.81
N PRO A 252 3.68 12.43 -2.17
CA PRO A 252 3.80 11.02 -1.82
C PRO A 252 3.87 10.82 -0.30
N PRO A 253 2.99 9.98 0.28
CA PRO A 253 2.93 9.78 1.73
C PRO A 253 4.10 8.96 2.28
N ARG A 254 4.76 8.16 1.43
CA ARG A 254 5.87 7.27 1.77
C ARG A 254 6.91 7.25 0.65
N ASP A 255 8.11 6.77 0.97
CA ASP A 255 9.19 6.57 0.01
C ASP A 255 9.02 5.21 -0.67
N ALA A 256 8.27 5.23 -1.77
CA ALA A 256 8.00 4.06 -2.60
C ALA A 256 8.03 4.48 -4.08
N PRO A 257 8.44 3.58 -4.98
CA PRO A 257 8.35 3.87 -6.40
C PRO A 257 6.87 3.92 -6.81
N ILE A 258 6.47 4.98 -7.52
CA ILE A 258 5.08 5.19 -7.94
C ILE A 258 5.05 5.52 -9.42
N ASP A 259 4.28 4.77 -10.22
CA ASP A 259 4.06 5.10 -11.62
C ASP A 259 2.86 6.04 -11.75
N LEU A 260 3.09 7.23 -12.33
CA LEU A 260 2.04 8.18 -12.64
C LEU A 260 1.53 7.93 -14.07
N HIS A 261 0.26 7.55 -14.22
CA HIS A 261 -0.42 7.52 -15.50
C HIS A 261 -1.22 8.80 -15.67
N ILE A 262 -0.79 9.67 -16.58
CA ILE A 262 -1.31 11.01 -16.77
C ILE A 262 -2.10 11.04 -18.08
N GLN A 263 -3.39 11.39 -17.98
CA GLN A 263 -4.25 11.68 -19.11
C GLN A 263 -4.47 13.19 -19.20
N ILE A 264 -4.08 13.77 -20.33
CA ILE A 264 -4.09 15.23 -20.55
C ILE A 264 -5.03 15.54 -21.70
N PHE A 265 -6.02 16.39 -21.43
CA PHE A 265 -7.03 16.79 -22.40
C PHE A 265 -6.58 18.11 -23.03
N VAL A 266 -6.19 18.05 -24.30
CA VAL A 266 -5.62 19.16 -25.06
C VAL A 266 -6.57 19.59 -26.17
N GLY A 267 -6.72 20.90 -26.37
CA GLY A 267 -7.55 21.46 -27.44
C GLY A 267 -7.42 22.97 -27.57
N LEU A 268 -8.37 23.59 -28.27
CA LEU A 268 -8.50 25.04 -28.38
C LEU A 268 -9.48 25.58 -27.32
N LYS A 269 -9.42 26.89 -27.01
CA LYS A 269 -10.25 27.51 -25.95
C LYS A 269 -11.76 27.37 -26.17
N SER A 270 -12.21 27.38 -27.43
CA SER A 270 -13.60 27.25 -27.82
C SER A 270 -14.02 25.81 -28.16
N SER A 271 -13.09 24.84 -28.12
CA SER A 271 -13.41 23.47 -28.54
C SER A 271 -14.34 22.77 -27.55
N THR A 272 -15.25 21.96 -28.08
CA THR A 272 -16.08 21.01 -27.31
C THR A 272 -15.45 19.62 -27.24
N LEU A 273 -14.56 19.29 -28.18
CA LEU A 273 -13.84 18.01 -28.28
C LEU A 273 -12.35 18.22 -27.97
N PHE A 274 -11.80 17.35 -27.13
CA PHE A 274 -10.40 17.43 -26.70
C PHE A 274 -9.70 16.12 -27.03
N HIS A 275 -8.44 16.22 -27.46
CA HIS A 275 -7.57 15.06 -27.63
C HIS A 275 -7.01 14.64 -26.27
N VAL A 276 -7.06 13.34 -25.97
CA VAL A 276 -6.51 12.78 -24.74
C VAL A 276 -5.14 12.23 -25.05
N PHE A 277 -4.12 12.85 -24.46
CA PHE A 277 -2.75 12.34 -24.48
C PHE A 277 -2.49 11.53 -23.23
N GLU A 278 -2.01 10.30 -23.41
CA GLU A 278 -1.67 9.40 -22.30
C GLU A 278 -0.15 9.33 -22.13
N LEU A 279 0.32 9.57 -20.91
CA LEU A 279 1.75 9.58 -20.57
C LEU A 279 1.97 8.77 -19.30
N ALA A 280 3.02 7.97 -19.25
CA ALA A 280 3.47 7.30 -18.03
C ALA A 280 4.77 7.94 -17.55
N ARG A 281 4.81 8.36 -16.27
CA ARG A 281 6.01 8.93 -15.64
C ARG A 281 6.28 8.23 -14.31
N PRO A 282 7.39 7.48 -14.18
CA PRO A 282 7.77 6.88 -12.90
C PRO A 282 8.30 7.95 -11.94
N LEU A 283 7.87 7.88 -10.69
CA LEU A 283 8.46 8.62 -9.58
C LEU A 283 9.48 7.71 -8.85
N PRO A 284 10.73 8.17 -8.70
CA PRO A 284 11.72 7.48 -7.89
C PRO A 284 11.30 7.35 -6.41
N ILE A 285 11.93 6.39 -5.72
CA ILE A 285 11.65 6.05 -4.32
C ILE A 285 11.83 7.28 -3.41
N PHE A 286 12.95 8.00 -3.58
CA PHE A 286 13.29 9.18 -2.79
C PHE A 286 12.97 10.46 -3.56
N SER A 287 11.73 10.59 -4.00
CA SER A 287 11.25 11.74 -4.79
C SER A 287 11.01 13.02 -3.98
N MET A 288 10.87 12.92 -2.65
CA MET A 288 10.61 14.05 -1.75
C MET A 288 11.87 14.64 -1.08
N TYR A 289 13.02 14.48 -1.75
CA TYR A 289 14.33 14.91 -1.24
C TYR A 289 14.95 15.90 -2.22
N LEU A 290 15.17 17.13 -1.76
CA LEU A 290 15.78 18.17 -2.58
C LEU A 290 17.29 18.17 -2.36
N LEU A 291 18.05 18.09 -3.45
CA LEU A 291 19.50 18.28 -3.42
C LEU A 291 19.84 19.72 -3.01
N ILE A 292 20.68 19.90 -2.00
CA ILE A 292 21.16 21.21 -1.55
C ILE A 292 22.68 21.24 -1.59
N GLU A 293 23.22 22.34 -2.12
CA GLU A 293 24.63 22.64 -2.04
C GLU A 293 24.97 23.17 -0.63
N ASN A 294 25.74 22.37 0.12
CA ASN A 294 26.44 22.70 1.37
C ASN A 294 25.83 23.83 2.21
N SER A 295 24.76 23.52 2.96
CA SER A 295 24.25 24.41 4.01
C SER A 295 25.03 24.21 5.31
N SER A 296 25.57 25.29 5.89
CA SER A 296 26.39 25.32 7.11
C SER A 296 25.68 24.94 8.42
N ASP A 297 24.39 24.53 8.40
CA ASP A 297 23.71 24.17 9.65
C ASP A 297 24.05 22.77 10.14
N ARG A 298 23.87 22.59 11.46
CA ARG A 298 24.07 21.38 12.26
C ARG A 298 23.81 20.08 11.49
N GLU A 299 24.84 19.23 11.45
CA GLU A 299 24.71 17.85 10.96
C GLU A 299 23.75 17.04 11.85
N PRO A 300 22.99 16.08 11.27
CA PRO A 300 22.21 15.12 12.06
C PRO A 300 23.08 14.37 13.07
N LYS A 301 22.50 14.03 14.22
CA LYS A 301 23.20 13.24 15.24
C LYS A 301 23.17 11.76 14.92
N GLY A 302 22.10 11.31 14.27
CA GLY A 302 21.94 9.93 13.85
C GLY A 302 22.84 9.59 12.66
N PHE A 303 23.47 8.41 12.69
CA PHE A 303 24.27 7.92 11.57
C PHE A 303 24.26 6.40 11.46
N VAL A 304 24.54 5.92 10.25
CA VAL A 304 24.79 4.51 9.93
C VAL A 304 26.01 4.43 9.04
N THR A 305 26.93 3.54 9.40
CA THR A 305 28.19 3.32 8.71
C THR A 305 28.33 1.86 8.32
N PHE A 306 28.81 1.61 7.12
CA PHE A 306 29.09 0.28 6.61
C PHE A 306 30.15 0.32 5.51
N TYR A 307 30.62 -0.85 5.10
CA TYR A 307 31.62 -1.00 4.06
C TYR A 307 31.01 -1.74 2.86
N ILE A 308 31.23 -1.20 1.66
CA ILE A 308 30.86 -1.83 0.40
C ILE A 308 32.09 -1.99 -0.49
N ASN A 309 32.16 -3.11 -1.19
CA ASN A 309 33.20 -3.35 -2.20
C ASN A 309 32.70 -2.90 -3.58
N GLU A 310 32.33 -1.62 -3.68
CA GLU A 310 31.77 -1.04 -4.90
C GLU A 310 32.43 0.30 -5.25
N ARG A 311 32.37 0.66 -6.53
CA ARG A 311 32.98 1.91 -7.02
C ARG A 311 32.04 3.09 -6.80
N ILE A 312 32.59 4.25 -6.45
CA ILE A 312 31.83 5.51 -6.27
C ILE A 312 30.88 5.81 -7.46
N PRO A 313 31.28 5.61 -8.74
CA PRO A 313 30.37 5.82 -9.87
C PRO A 313 29.10 4.96 -9.86
N ARG A 314 29.13 3.74 -9.30
CA ARG A 314 27.90 2.91 -9.17
C ARG A 314 26.97 3.45 -8.10
N VAL A 315 27.52 3.98 -7.00
CA VAL A 315 26.72 4.64 -5.96
C VAL A 315 26.14 5.95 -6.49
N LEU A 316 26.87 6.68 -7.34
CA LEU A 316 26.35 7.85 -8.05
C LEU A 316 25.22 7.48 -9.02
N ALA A 317 25.37 6.40 -9.79
CA ALA A 317 24.30 5.89 -10.65
C ALA A 317 23.04 5.52 -9.85
N TRP A 318 23.21 4.94 -8.66
CA TRP A 318 22.10 4.69 -7.74
C TRP A 318 21.41 5.99 -7.29
N ILE A 319 22.18 7.01 -6.90
CA ILE A 319 21.62 8.32 -6.50
C ILE A 319 20.82 8.94 -7.66
N ASN A 320 21.38 8.95 -8.88
CA ASN A 320 20.70 9.50 -10.06
C ASN A 320 19.44 8.71 -10.46
N HIS A 321 19.35 7.42 -10.10
CA HIS A 321 18.19 6.59 -10.37
C HIS A 321 17.09 6.73 -9.31
N ASP A 322 17.46 6.72 -8.01
CA ASP A 322 16.50 6.62 -6.91
C ASP A 322 16.05 7.99 -6.34
N PHE A 323 16.74 9.08 -6.69
CA PHE A 323 16.37 10.45 -6.29
C PHE A 323 15.88 11.28 -7.47
N LEU A 324 14.97 12.22 -7.20
CA LEU A 324 14.50 13.16 -8.22
C LEU A 324 15.44 14.38 -8.29
N LEU A 325 16.37 14.36 -9.24
CA LEU A 325 17.35 15.42 -9.44
C LEU A 325 17.01 16.31 -10.65
N ALA A 326 17.24 17.62 -10.54
CA ALA A 326 17.03 18.55 -11.65
C ALA A 326 18.08 18.39 -12.77
N GLN A 327 19.28 17.96 -12.40
CA GLN A 327 20.40 17.64 -13.28
C GLN A 327 21.13 16.43 -12.71
N GLU A 328 21.74 15.61 -13.58
CA GLU A 328 22.54 14.47 -13.14
C GLU A 328 23.66 14.93 -12.21
N TYR A 329 23.75 14.30 -11.04
CA TYR A 329 24.78 14.61 -10.08
C TYR A 329 26.05 13.84 -10.45
N ALA A 330 27.05 14.56 -10.96
CA ALA A 330 28.35 14.01 -11.37
C ALA A 330 29.50 14.81 -10.72
N PRO A 331 29.83 14.54 -9.45
CA PRO A 331 30.95 15.21 -8.80
C PRO A 331 32.27 14.72 -9.40
N ASN A 332 33.14 15.63 -9.80
CA ASN A 332 34.51 15.33 -10.26
C ASN A 332 35.47 14.93 -9.11
N ALA A 333 34.93 14.55 -7.95
CA ALA A 333 35.70 14.38 -6.72
C ALA A 333 36.03 12.91 -6.43
N ALA A 334 37.16 12.72 -5.76
CA ALA A 334 37.66 11.45 -5.26
C ALA A 334 36.78 10.83 -4.15
N SER A 335 35.85 11.59 -3.57
CA SER A 335 34.93 11.18 -2.50
C SER A 335 33.52 11.69 -2.81
N LEU A 336 32.51 10.91 -2.42
CA LEU A 336 31.11 11.31 -2.55
C LEU A 336 30.68 12.07 -1.30
N TYR A 337 30.09 13.25 -1.47
CA TYR A 337 29.45 14.01 -0.41
C TYR A 337 28.19 14.67 -0.98
N VAL A 338 27.02 14.18 -0.56
CA VAL A 338 25.74 14.68 -1.05
C VAL A 338 24.84 15.02 0.12
N THR A 339 24.23 16.19 0.09
CA THR A 339 23.28 16.64 1.11
C THR A 339 21.91 16.82 0.49
N PHE A 340 20.92 16.14 1.07
CA PHE A 340 19.52 16.24 0.73
C PHE A 340 18.74 16.87 1.89
N LEU A 341 17.73 17.64 1.55
CA LEU A 341 16.71 18.11 2.48
C LEU A 341 15.41 17.34 2.22
N ALA A 342 14.94 16.63 3.23
CA ALA A 342 13.65 15.98 3.22
C ALA A 342 12.57 17.06 3.30
N VAL A 343 11.79 17.19 2.23
CA VAL A 343 10.88 18.33 2.08
C VAL A 343 9.57 18.13 2.90
N ARG A 344 9.37 16.92 3.46
CA ARG A 344 8.22 16.60 4.32
C ARG A 344 8.34 17.17 5.75
N ASN A 345 9.54 17.16 6.31
CA ASN A 345 9.80 17.48 7.72
C ASN A 345 11.02 18.38 7.93
N ASP A 346 11.59 18.92 6.84
CA ASP A 346 12.81 19.74 6.82
C ASP A 346 14.03 19.04 7.47
N SER A 347 14.06 17.70 7.52
CA SER A 347 15.20 16.95 8.02
C SER A 347 16.32 16.85 6.98
N LYS A 348 17.56 16.77 7.44
CA LYS A 348 18.73 16.62 6.57
C LYS A 348 19.11 15.15 6.42
N LEU A 349 19.51 14.78 5.22
CA LEU A 349 20.09 13.49 4.88
C LEU A 349 21.45 13.76 4.22
N ILE A 350 22.52 13.21 4.78
CA ILE A 350 23.87 13.35 4.23
C ILE A 350 24.39 11.97 3.88
N ILE A 351 24.86 11.79 2.65
CA ILE A 351 25.45 10.54 2.17
C ILE A 351 26.93 10.83 1.84
N LYS A 352 27.83 10.16 2.56
CA LYS A 352 29.28 10.27 2.40
C LYS A 352 29.85 8.92 1.98
N MET A 353 30.72 8.89 0.97
CA MET A 353 31.48 7.68 0.61
C MET A 353 32.96 8.02 0.44
N GLN A 354 33.80 7.27 1.16
CA GLN A 354 35.26 7.35 1.08
C GLN A 354 35.83 6.35 0.07
N GLN A 355 37.08 6.57 -0.37
CA GLN A 355 37.75 5.68 -1.33
C GLN A 355 38.01 4.26 -0.81
N ASN A 356 38.07 4.08 0.51
CA ASN A 356 38.21 2.77 1.16
C ASN A 356 36.92 1.93 1.13
N GLY A 357 35.84 2.42 0.48
CA GLY A 357 34.55 1.74 0.42
C GLY A 357 33.66 1.97 1.64
N GLN A 358 34.08 2.82 2.59
CA GLN A 358 33.25 3.20 3.74
C GLN A 358 32.15 4.17 3.29
N VAL A 359 30.90 3.81 3.56
CA VAL A 359 29.72 4.65 3.36
C VAL A 359 29.17 5.06 4.71
N THR A 360 28.90 6.34 4.87
CA THR A 360 28.26 6.91 6.05
C THR A 360 27.00 7.67 5.63
N ILE A 361 25.86 7.23 6.15
CA ILE A 361 24.57 7.89 5.99
C ILE A 361 24.26 8.60 7.31
N GLN A 362 24.17 9.92 7.29
CA GLN A 362 23.76 10.71 8.47
C GLN A 362 22.31 11.17 8.29
N THR A 363 21.46 10.77 9.22
CA THR A 363 20.06 11.17 9.32
C THR A 363 19.55 10.84 10.72
N ASP A 364 18.63 11.65 11.26
CA ASP A 364 18.02 11.39 12.56
C ASP A 364 16.87 10.36 12.47
N ASP A 365 16.42 10.00 11.27
CA ASP A 365 15.35 9.04 11.03
C ASP A 365 15.91 7.65 10.71
N MET A 366 15.70 6.69 11.63
CA MET A 366 16.19 5.31 11.47
C MET A 366 15.50 4.57 10.32
N GLU A 367 14.24 4.90 10.02
CA GLU A 367 13.47 4.27 8.96
C GLU A 367 14.00 4.68 7.59
N LEU A 368 14.26 5.98 7.42
CA LEU A 368 14.89 6.51 6.20
C LEU A 368 16.28 5.88 5.97
N ALA A 369 17.11 5.82 7.01
CA ALA A 369 18.41 5.17 6.91
C ALA A 369 18.28 3.71 6.46
N GLY A 370 17.32 2.96 7.03
CA GLY A 370 17.03 1.59 6.63
C GLY A 370 16.58 1.48 5.18
N ASN A 371 15.65 2.33 4.74
CA ASN A 371 15.15 2.33 3.36
C ASN A 371 16.27 2.63 2.35
N ILE A 372 17.18 3.55 2.68
CA ILE A 372 18.34 3.85 1.84
C ILE A 372 19.29 2.65 1.76
N VAL A 373 19.62 2.03 2.91
CA VAL A 373 20.50 0.84 2.93
C VAL A 373 19.89 -0.29 2.11
N GLN A 374 18.59 -0.59 2.28
CA GLN A 374 17.90 -1.62 1.51
C GLN A 374 17.87 -1.31 0.01
N SER A 375 17.56 -0.05 -0.37
CA SER A 375 17.51 0.32 -1.79
C SER A 375 18.89 0.24 -2.45
N MET A 376 19.91 0.75 -1.76
CA MET A 376 21.30 0.67 -2.22
C MET A 376 21.77 -0.77 -2.37
N GLY A 377 21.49 -1.64 -1.38
CA GLY A 377 21.86 -3.05 -1.47
C GLY A 377 21.12 -3.79 -2.58
N LYS A 378 19.85 -3.47 -2.83
CA LYS A 378 19.10 -4.03 -3.96
C LYS A 378 19.66 -3.59 -5.30
N PHE A 379 20.02 -2.32 -5.46
CA PHE A 379 20.57 -1.79 -6.71
C PHE A 379 21.99 -2.32 -7.00
N LEU A 380 22.79 -2.49 -5.96
CA LEU A 380 24.16 -3.00 -6.08
C LEU A 380 24.23 -4.54 -6.07
N ASN A 381 23.12 -5.25 -5.85
CA ASN A 381 23.04 -6.70 -5.67
C ASN A 381 23.91 -7.22 -4.51
N ILE A 382 23.88 -6.54 -3.36
CA ILE A 382 24.56 -6.97 -2.14
C ILE A 382 23.66 -7.96 -1.39
N GLU A 383 24.14 -9.20 -1.23
CA GLU A 383 23.37 -10.25 -0.53
C GLU A 383 23.39 -10.06 0.99
N ASP A 384 24.56 -9.77 1.56
CA ASP A 384 24.78 -9.66 3.00
C ASP A 384 25.48 -8.34 3.35
N LEU A 385 24.91 -7.57 4.26
CA LEU A 385 25.52 -6.32 4.74
C LEU A 385 25.32 -6.14 6.24
N GLN A 386 26.45 -6.01 6.95
CA GLN A 386 26.48 -5.61 8.35
C GLN A 386 26.67 -4.09 8.44
N THR A 387 25.92 -3.47 9.36
CA THR A 387 25.97 -2.03 9.59
C THR A 387 26.13 -1.72 11.06
N THR A 388 26.81 -0.61 11.34
CA THR A 388 26.88 0.01 12.66
C THR A 388 26.13 1.33 12.61
N GLY A 389 25.23 1.57 13.55
CA GLY A 389 24.44 2.79 13.57
C GLY A 389 24.23 3.32 14.98
N ASP A 390 24.07 4.62 15.12
CA ASP A 390 23.68 5.25 16.37
C ASP A 390 22.57 6.25 16.11
N PHE A 391 21.47 6.12 16.86
CA PHE A 391 20.30 6.98 16.77
C PHE A 391 19.89 7.40 18.19
N PRO A 392 20.57 8.39 18.80
CA PRO A 392 20.43 8.67 20.23
C PRO A 392 18.99 8.98 20.66
N GLN A 393 18.24 9.76 19.86
CA GLN A 393 16.87 10.15 20.18
C GLN A 393 15.92 8.95 20.21
N GLU A 394 15.97 8.09 19.20
CA GLU A 394 15.12 6.89 19.15
C GLU A 394 15.49 5.88 20.25
N LEU A 395 16.78 5.75 20.57
CA LEU A 395 17.26 4.84 21.61
C LEU A 395 16.88 5.32 23.03
N GLU A 396 16.88 6.62 23.28
CA GLU A 396 16.35 7.18 24.55
C GLU A 396 14.84 6.98 24.66
N MET A 397 14.09 7.14 23.56
CA MET A 397 12.65 6.84 23.54
C MET A 397 12.39 5.35 23.80
N LEU A 398 13.19 4.47 23.21
CA LEU A 398 13.12 3.02 23.44
C LEU A 398 13.29 2.66 24.92
N GLN A 399 14.25 3.28 25.61
CA GLN A 399 14.45 3.06 27.06
C GLN A 399 13.20 3.44 27.86
N LYS A 400 12.61 4.60 27.58
CA LYS A 400 11.39 5.06 28.27
C LYS A 400 10.21 4.11 28.02
N VAL A 401 10.02 3.67 26.77
CA VAL A 401 8.96 2.73 26.41
C VAL A 401 9.15 1.39 27.10
N PHE A 402 10.38 0.92 27.25
CA PHE A 402 10.68 -0.33 27.94
C PHE A 402 10.25 -0.28 29.41
N THR A 403 10.59 0.79 30.13
CA THR A 403 10.14 1.02 31.52
C THR A 403 8.62 1.09 31.63
N GLN A 404 7.95 1.80 30.72
CA GLN A 404 6.49 1.88 30.71
C GLN A 404 5.81 0.53 30.47
N ILE A 405 6.37 -0.34 29.62
CA ILE A 405 5.83 -1.67 29.37
C ILE A 405 5.82 -2.49 30.66
N GLU A 406 6.88 -2.44 31.46
CA GLU A 406 6.96 -3.12 32.76
C GLU A 406 5.89 -2.59 33.72
N GLU A 407 5.76 -1.26 33.85
CA GLU A 407 4.74 -0.62 34.69
C GLU A 407 3.32 -1.04 34.30
N TYR A 408 3.01 -1.03 33.01
CA TYR A 408 1.69 -1.43 32.50
C TYR A 408 1.40 -2.92 32.70
N GLN A 409 2.41 -3.79 32.57
CA GLN A 409 2.25 -5.22 32.84
C GLN A 409 1.92 -5.50 34.31
N VAL A 410 2.62 -4.85 35.24
CA VAL A 410 2.35 -4.96 36.68
C VAL A 410 0.95 -4.42 37.01
N ALA A 411 0.60 -3.24 36.50
CA ALA A 411 -0.73 -2.66 36.70
C ALA A 411 -1.84 -3.55 36.14
N ARG A 412 -1.64 -4.18 34.98
CA ARG A 412 -2.59 -5.12 34.36
C ARG A 412 -2.82 -6.36 35.22
N GLN A 413 -1.76 -6.93 35.81
CA GLN A 413 -1.89 -8.08 36.71
C GLN A 413 -2.70 -7.72 37.95
N ARG A 414 -2.41 -6.57 38.58
CA ARG A 414 -3.14 -6.07 39.75
C ARG A 414 -4.63 -5.87 39.46
N ILE A 415 -4.98 -5.12 38.42
CA ILE A 415 -6.37 -4.87 38.04
C ILE A 415 -7.10 -6.18 37.73
N SER A 416 -6.42 -7.15 37.10
CA SER A 416 -7.03 -8.45 36.79
C SER A 416 -7.34 -9.26 38.06
N SER A 417 -6.50 -9.16 39.08
CA SER A 417 -6.74 -9.77 40.40
C SER A 417 -7.94 -9.11 41.09
N ASP A 418 -7.97 -7.78 41.17
CA ASP A 418 -9.04 -7.02 41.82
C ASP A 418 -10.40 -7.29 41.15
N MET A 419 -10.43 -7.33 39.81
CA MET A 419 -11.65 -7.66 39.06
C MET A 419 -12.14 -9.09 39.30
N ALA A 420 -11.24 -10.06 39.49
CA ALA A 420 -11.60 -11.44 39.78
C ALA A 420 -12.21 -11.57 41.19
N GLU A 421 -11.65 -10.85 42.17
CA GLU A 421 -12.20 -10.76 43.52
C GLU A 421 -13.60 -10.12 43.51
N HIS A 422 -13.76 -8.99 42.81
CA HIS A 422 -15.06 -8.35 42.62
C HIS A 422 -16.09 -9.27 41.95
N ALA A 423 -15.71 -10.03 40.92
CA ALA A 423 -16.60 -10.99 40.28
C ALA A 423 -17.07 -12.11 41.24
N ASN A 424 -16.18 -12.58 42.14
CA ASN A 424 -16.54 -13.55 43.17
C ASN A 424 -17.51 -12.96 44.21
N ILE A 425 -17.30 -11.71 44.63
CA ILE A 425 -18.18 -11.00 45.57
C ILE A 425 -19.57 -10.76 44.94
N ILE A 426 -19.64 -10.40 43.65
CA ILE A 426 -20.92 -10.24 42.94
C ILE A 426 -21.73 -11.54 42.96
N ARG A 427 -21.11 -12.70 42.69
CA ARG A 427 -21.82 -13.99 42.76
C ARG A 427 -22.36 -14.25 44.17
N SER A 428 -21.58 -13.94 45.21
CA SER A 428 -22.02 -14.07 46.60
C SER A 428 -23.19 -13.14 46.94
N PHE A 429 -23.16 -11.88 46.52
CA PHE A 429 -24.26 -10.94 46.75
C PHE A 429 -25.52 -11.32 45.97
N LEU A 430 -25.38 -11.84 44.75
CA LEU A 430 -26.50 -12.31 43.95
C LEU A 430 -27.23 -13.47 44.65
N ILE A 431 -26.49 -14.46 45.16
CA ILE A 431 -27.06 -15.58 45.92
C ILE A 431 -27.77 -15.07 47.18
N ARG A 432 -27.11 -14.21 47.97
CA ARG A 432 -27.70 -13.64 49.20
C ARG A 432 -28.92 -12.77 48.95
N ALA A 433 -28.93 -12.01 47.85
CA ALA A 433 -30.09 -11.22 47.45
C ALA A 433 -31.27 -12.11 47.06
N GLU A 434 -31.01 -13.20 46.35
CA GLU A 434 -32.04 -14.17 45.95
C GLU A 434 -32.59 -14.96 47.14
N ASP A 435 -31.73 -15.38 48.08
CA ASP A 435 -32.16 -16.03 49.33
C ASP A 435 -33.06 -15.11 50.17
N ALA A 436 -32.67 -13.84 50.32
CA ALA A 436 -33.49 -12.83 51.02
C ALA A 436 -34.83 -12.58 50.32
N ARG A 437 -34.84 -12.60 48.97
CA ARG A 437 -36.05 -12.50 48.16
C ARG A 437 -36.98 -13.69 48.39
N LEU A 438 -36.45 -14.91 48.44
CA LEU A 438 -37.22 -16.13 48.70
C LEU A 438 -37.81 -16.17 50.12
N LEU A 439 -37.08 -15.63 51.11
CA LEU A 439 -37.52 -15.54 52.51
C LEU A 439 -38.46 -14.36 52.78
N GLY A 440 -38.66 -13.45 51.81
CA GLY A 440 -39.50 -12.26 51.96
C GLY A 440 -38.85 -11.11 52.76
N ASP A 441 -37.55 -11.18 53.04
CA ASP A 441 -36.81 -10.10 53.72
C ASP A 441 -36.40 -9.00 52.73
N ILE A 442 -37.30 -8.04 52.55
CA ILE A 442 -37.12 -6.91 51.62
C ILE A 442 -35.98 -5.99 52.05
N SER A 443 -35.65 -5.91 53.34
CA SER A 443 -34.61 -5.00 53.84
C SER A 443 -33.22 -5.49 53.44
N VAL A 444 -32.94 -6.77 53.73
CA VAL A 444 -31.66 -7.41 53.36
C VAL A 444 -31.50 -7.51 51.85
N MET A 445 -32.60 -7.79 51.13
CA MET A 445 -32.61 -7.79 49.67
C MET A 445 -32.19 -6.43 49.10
N LYS A 446 -32.78 -5.32 49.56
CA LYS A 446 -32.43 -3.97 49.10
C LYS A 446 -30.98 -3.61 49.39
N GLN A 447 -30.49 -3.95 50.58
CA GLN A 447 -29.10 -3.69 50.96
C GLN A 447 -28.12 -4.41 50.02
N ASN A 448 -28.33 -5.72 49.79
CA ASN A 448 -27.48 -6.49 48.89
C ASN A 448 -27.51 -5.97 47.44
N TYR A 449 -28.66 -5.47 46.96
CA TYR A 449 -28.74 -4.85 45.64
C TYR A 449 -28.01 -3.50 45.57
N ILE A 450 -28.05 -2.68 46.63
CA ILE A 450 -27.29 -1.42 46.70
C ILE A 450 -25.79 -1.74 46.64
N ASP A 451 -25.33 -2.73 47.41
CA ASP A 451 -23.94 -3.16 47.43
C ASP A 451 -23.51 -3.72 46.06
N LEU A 452 -24.38 -4.49 45.40
CA LEU A 452 -24.14 -5.00 44.05
C LEU A 452 -24.04 -3.87 43.01
N ILE A 453 -24.90 -2.85 43.09
CA ILE A 453 -24.85 -1.68 42.19
C ILE A 453 -23.54 -0.91 42.38
N ASN A 454 -23.11 -0.68 43.63
CA ASN A 454 -21.85 -0.01 43.93
C ASN A 454 -20.67 -0.80 43.35
N LEU A 455 -20.64 -2.10 43.60
CA LEU A 455 -19.57 -2.98 43.13
C LEU A 455 -19.55 -3.10 41.59
N ASN A 456 -20.72 -3.10 40.94
CA ASN A 456 -20.80 -3.04 39.48
C ASN A 456 -20.25 -1.72 38.92
N ARG A 457 -20.51 -0.59 39.58
CA ARG A 457 -19.96 0.70 39.18
C ARG A 457 -18.43 0.71 39.28
N ASP A 458 -17.89 0.15 40.36
CA ASP A 458 -16.44 0.01 40.57
C ASP A 458 -15.81 -0.93 39.53
N LEU A 459 -16.48 -2.05 39.21
CA LEU A 459 -16.03 -2.98 38.17
C LEU A 459 -16.02 -2.32 36.78
N ILE A 460 -17.05 -1.55 36.43
CA ILE A 460 -17.08 -0.79 35.17
C ILE A 460 -15.94 0.23 35.13
N HIS A 461 -15.65 0.91 36.25
CA HIS A 461 -14.54 1.84 36.33
C HIS A 461 -13.19 1.14 36.16
N GLY A 462 -12.96 0.03 36.88
CA GLY A 462 -11.77 -0.80 36.74
C GLY A 462 -11.60 -1.38 35.33
N TYR A 463 -12.70 -1.80 34.69
CA TYR A 463 -12.69 -2.26 33.30
C TYR A 463 -12.27 -1.17 32.33
N LYS A 464 -12.77 0.07 32.49
CA LYS A 464 -12.33 1.22 31.68
C LYS A 464 -10.83 1.48 31.83
N ILE A 465 -10.32 1.51 33.06
CA ILE A 465 -8.88 1.67 33.32
C ILE A 465 -8.09 0.53 32.67
N ARG A 466 -8.59 -0.71 32.74
CA ARG A 466 -7.96 -1.87 32.10
C ARG A 466 -7.89 -1.72 30.59
N CYS A 467 -8.97 -1.25 29.94
CA CYS A 467 -8.99 -1.02 28.50
C CYS A 467 -7.98 0.05 28.10
N THR A 468 -7.97 1.21 28.78
CA THR A 468 -7.00 2.28 28.49
C THR A 468 -5.56 1.82 28.69
N ASN A 469 -5.27 1.14 29.81
CA ASN A 469 -3.95 0.57 30.08
C ASN A 469 -3.56 -0.45 28.98
N HIS A 470 -4.48 -1.33 28.59
CA HIS A 470 -4.25 -2.30 27.52
C HIS A 470 -3.98 -1.64 26.15
N GLU A 471 -4.71 -0.58 25.81
CA GLU A 471 -4.49 0.18 24.58
C GLU A 471 -3.10 0.83 24.55
N GLU A 472 -2.67 1.48 25.63
CA GLU A 472 -1.33 2.07 25.75
C GLU A 472 -0.22 1.00 25.71
N LEU A 473 -0.40 -0.11 26.43
CA LEU A 473 0.51 -1.26 26.36
C LEU A 473 0.64 -1.78 24.91
N MET A 474 -0.47 -1.91 24.18
CA MET A 474 -0.46 -2.35 22.78
C MET A 474 0.16 -1.33 21.83
N LYS A 475 0.06 -0.02 22.11
CA LYS A 475 0.82 1.02 21.37
C LYS A 475 2.31 0.87 21.61
N ASN A 476 2.74 0.74 22.87
CA ASN A 476 4.14 0.59 23.25
C ASN A 476 4.77 -0.71 22.70
N LEU A 477 4.05 -1.83 22.74
CA LEU A 477 4.51 -3.09 22.14
C LEU A 477 4.60 -3.01 20.61
N ARG A 478 3.67 -2.30 19.94
CA ARG A 478 3.77 -2.06 18.49
C ARG A 478 4.98 -1.19 18.16
N PHE A 479 5.22 -0.13 18.92
CA PHE A 479 6.40 0.74 18.76
C PHE A 479 7.71 -0.03 18.96
N LEU A 480 7.82 -0.85 20.02
CA LEU A 480 8.98 -1.71 20.26
C LEU A 480 9.24 -2.65 19.07
N ASN A 481 8.21 -3.33 18.57
CA ASN A 481 8.33 -4.20 17.41
C ASN A 481 8.70 -3.43 16.14
N GLN A 482 8.19 -2.22 15.95
CA GLN A 482 8.59 -1.35 14.84
C GLN A 482 10.07 -0.99 14.92
N ILE A 483 10.61 -0.62 16.09
CA ILE A 483 12.05 -0.35 16.25
C ILE A 483 12.89 -1.59 15.93
N VAL A 484 12.47 -2.78 16.39
CA VAL A 484 13.19 -4.03 16.05
C VAL A 484 13.21 -4.26 14.54
N GLN A 485 12.10 -3.97 13.84
CA GLN A 485 12.05 -4.06 12.38
C GLN A 485 12.91 -2.99 11.70
N LYS A 486 12.90 -1.73 12.18
CA LYS A 486 13.77 -0.65 11.69
C LYS A 486 15.24 -1.04 11.84
N ALA A 487 15.65 -1.52 13.01
CA ALA A 487 17.00 -2.02 13.28
C ALA A 487 17.37 -3.22 12.38
N GLY A 488 16.42 -4.11 12.08
CA GLY A 488 16.61 -5.18 11.11
C GLY A 488 16.81 -4.65 9.69
N ASN A 489 16.02 -3.65 9.27
CA ASN A 489 16.10 -3.01 7.95
C ASN A 489 17.37 -2.17 7.76
N LEU A 490 18.11 -1.84 8.81
CA LEU A 490 19.46 -1.29 8.67
C LEU A 490 20.47 -2.31 8.11
N ARG A 491 20.11 -3.60 7.96
CA ARG A 491 21.02 -4.68 7.57
C ARG A 491 20.43 -5.51 6.43
N ILE A 492 21.29 -6.20 5.69
CA ILE A 492 20.87 -6.98 4.51
C ILE A 492 21.28 -8.44 4.68
N GLY A 493 20.44 -9.34 4.17
CA GLY A 493 20.70 -10.78 4.18
C GLY A 493 20.66 -11.39 5.58
N LYS A 494 21.62 -12.26 5.87
CA LYS A 494 21.68 -13.02 7.13
C LYS A 494 21.76 -12.12 8.37
N TYR A 495 22.42 -10.98 8.26
CA TYR A 495 22.62 -10.05 9.37
C TYR A 495 21.31 -9.40 9.84
N LYS A 496 20.31 -9.28 8.95
CA LYS A 496 18.95 -8.85 9.32
C LYS A 496 18.30 -9.88 10.25
N THR A 497 18.34 -11.15 9.88
CA THR A 497 17.75 -12.25 10.67
C THR A 497 18.43 -12.41 12.03
N ILE A 498 19.76 -12.33 12.05
CA ILE A 498 20.55 -12.40 13.30
C ILE A 498 20.17 -11.26 14.24
N ALA A 499 20.14 -10.02 13.74
CA ALA A 499 19.79 -8.86 14.57
C ALA A 499 18.37 -8.94 15.14
N ILE A 500 17.38 -9.39 14.35
CA ILE A 500 16.00 -9.57 14.81
C ILE A 500 15.93 -10.64 15.91
N ASN A 501 16.62 -11.77 15.73
CA ASN A 501 16.63 -12.84 16.72
C ASN A 501 17.30 -12.40 18.03
N GLN A 502 18.45 -11.72 17.96
CA GLN A 502 19.14 -11.18 19.13
C GLN A 502 18.30 -10.10 19.84
N CYS A 503 17.62 -9.23 19.09
CA CYS A 503 16.70 -8.26 19.69
C CYS A 503 15.56 -8.95 20.43
N ARG A 504 14.98 -10.02 19.86
CA ARG A 504 13.93 -10.81 20.52
C ARG A 504 14.45 -11.55 21.75
N GLU A 505 15.67 -12.05 21.74
CA GLU A 505 16.31 -12.66 22.91
C GLU A 505 16.57 -11.62 24.00
N ALA A 506 17.05 -10.43 23.65
CA ALA A 506 17.24 -9.33 24.61
C ALA A 506 15.92 -8.88 25.25
N ILE A 507 14.82 -8.83 24.48
CA ILE A 507 13.48 -8.55 24.99
C ILE A 507 13.01 -9.67 25.94
N LYS A 508 13.23 -10.95 25.59
CA LYS A 508 12.90 -12.08 26.48
C LYS A 508 13.71 -12.09 27.77
N ALA A 509 14.98 -11.69 27.70
CA ALA A 509 15.88 -11.60 28.85
C ALA A 509 15.69 -10.30 29.66
N ASN A 510 14.71 -9.47 29.28
CA ASN A 510 14.41 -8.18 29.90
C ASN A 510 15.61 -7.22 30.01
N ASN A 511 16.51 -7.23 29.02
CA ASN A 511 17.75 -6.46 29.07
C ASN A 511 17.76 -5.33 28.03
N ALA A 512 17.34 -4.13 28.44
CA ALA A 512 17.30 -2.95 27.59
C ALA A 512 18.69 -2.49 27.10
N GLN A 513 19.74 -2.67 27.89
CA GLN A 513 21.10 -2.27 27.50
C GLN A 513 21.64 -3.18 26.39
N LEU A 514 21.40 -4.49 26.51
CA LEU A 514 21.74 -5.46 25.47
C LEU A 514 20.98 -5.18 24.18
N LEU A 515 19.70 -4.82 24.27
CA LEU A 515 18.90 -4.43 23.11
C LEU A 515 19.50 -3.23 22.38
N ILE A 516 19.86 -2.18 23.11
CA ILE A 516 20.47 -0.97 22.53
C ILE A 516 21.82 -1.29 21.89
N LYS A 517 22.67 -2.07 22.56
CA LYS A 517 23.95 -2.51 22.00
C LYS A 517 23.74 -3.29 20.71
N THR A 518 22.80 -4.23 20.70
CA THR A 518 22.46 -5.04 19.53
C THR A 518 21.98 -4.18 18.36
N ILE A 519 21.13 -3.18 18.62
CA ILE A 519 20.69 -2.23 17.59
C ILE A 519 21.89 -1.49 17.00
N LYS A 520 22.82 -1.02 17.86
CA LYS A 520 23.98 -0.24 17.42
C LYS A 520 25.00 -1.02 16.60
N THR A 521 25.43 -2.19 17.08
CA THR A 521 26.57 -2.92 16.49
C THR A 521 26.15 -4.15 15.67
N GLY A 522 24.92 -4.64 15.84
CA GLY A 522 24.42 -5.84 15.17
C GLY A 522 25.04 -7.16 15.65
N ASN A 523 25.90 -7.09 16.66
CA ASN A 523 26.54 -8.21 17.35
C ASN A 523 26.65 -7.88 18.84
N VAL A 524 26.49 -8.89 19.69
CA VAL A 524 26.81 -8.85 21.12
C VAL A 524 28.31 -8.89 21.32
#